data_AF-A0A6G6J024-F1
#
_entry.id   AF-A0A6G6J024-F1
#
_cell.length_a   1.000
_cell.length_b   1.000
_cell.length_c   1.000
_cell.angle_alpha   90.00
_cell.angle_beta   90.00
_cell.angle_gamma   90.00
#
_symmetry.space_group_name_H-M   'P 1'
#
loop_
_entity.id
_entity.type
_entity.pdbx_description
1 polymer ?
#
loop_
_entity_poly.entity_id
_entity_poly.type
_entity_poly.pdbx_seq_one_letter_code
_entity_poly.pdbx_strand_id
1 'polypeptide(L)'
;MQTTARLLAGAWLSAALLSTSAQACQAMHGFSGAVVPVQQMPGPSAFWAHAAWMPNGWPTITYGPTYYSLPPIMQRFTYFHECAHLVLQTSNEFVANCRALQLMQAQGLTSQEENFIANFHANVGPLSPQYGGSGAAFWANTLNVCANGINGTEVGNY
;
A
#
# COMPACT_ATOMS: atom_id res chain seq x y z
N MET A 1 -57.77 -43.29 2.14
CA MET A 1 -56.40 -43.30 2.71
C MET A 1 -55.42 -42.83 1.66
N GLN A 2 -54.40 -42.09 2.08
CA GLN A 2 -53.21 -41.61 1.36
C GLN A 2 -53.31 -40.29 0.59
N THR A 3 -53.10 -39.22 1.36
CA THR A 3 -52.45 -37.96 1.00
C THR A 3 -50.99 -38.20 0.60
N THR A 4 -50.55 -37.61 -0.51
CA THR A 4 -49.12 -37.45 -0.83
C THR A 4 -48.83 -35.99 -1.15
N ALA A 5 -48.24 -35.29 -0.19
CA ALA A 5 -47.67 -33.96 -0.35
C ALA A 5 -46.30 -34.06 -1.04
N ARG A 6 -46.11 -33.31 -2.13
CA ARG A 6 -44.79 -33.14 -2.76
C ARG A 6 -44.11 -31.90 -2.17
N LEU A 7 -43.11 -32.14 -1.34
CA LEU A 7 -42.11 -31.13 -0.94
C LEU A 7 -41.14 -30.94 -2.12
N LEU A 8 -41.14 -29.75 -2.73
CA LEU A 8 -40.05 -29.31 -3.58
C LEU A 8 -39.15 -28.39 -2.75
N ALA A 9 -37.96 -28.90 -2.46
CA ALA A 9 -36.91 -28.19 -1.76
C ALA A 9 -36.44 -26.99 -2.60
N GLY A 10 -36.57 -25.79 -2.03
CA GLY A 10 -35.94 -24.59 -2.55
C GLY A 10 -34.43 -24.68 -2.35
N ALA A 11 -33.68 -24.75 -3.45
CA ALA A 11 -32.23 -24.62 -3.43
C ALA A 11 -31.87 -23.14 -3.23
N TRP A 12 -31.51 -22.78 -2.00
CA TRP A 12 -30.88 -21.50 -1.71
C TRP A 12 -29.44 -21.55 -2.20
N LEU A 13 -29.17 -20.95 -3.36
CA LEU A 13 -27.81 -20.59 -3.76
C LEU A 13 -27.35 -19.42 -2.87
N SER A 14 -26.68 -19.75 -1.76
CA SER A 14 -25.85 -18.77 -1.06
C SER A 14 -24.64 -18.46 -1.93
N ALA A 15 -24.73 -17.41 -2.74
CA ALA A 15 -23.54 -16.78 -3.29
C ALA A 15 -22.75 -16.19 -2.12
N ALA A 16 -21.71 -16.91 -1.69
CA ALA A 16 -20.71 -16.35 -0.80
C ALA A 16 -20.07 -15.16 -1.53
N LEU A 17 -20.42 -13.95 -1.10
CA LEU A 17 -19.69 -12.74 -1.43
C LEU A 17 -18.27 -12.95 -0.88
N LEU A 18 -17.35 -13.40 -1.74
CA LEU A 18 -15.92 -13.26 -1.49
C LEU A 18 -15.66 -11.76 -1.45
N SER A 19 -15.80 -11.15 -0.28
CA SER A 19 -15.19 -9.85 0.00
C SER A 19 -13.72 -10.02 -0.29
N THR A 20 -13.29 -9.52 -1.44
CA THR A 20 -11.89 -9.22 -1.72
C THR A 20 -11.50 -8.13 -0.72
N SER A 21 -11.14 -8.54 0.50
CA SER A 21 -10.44 -7.65 1.42
C SER A 21 -9.26 -7.09 0.64
N ALA A 22 -9.19 -5.77 0.47
CA ALA A 22 -7.98 -5.11 0.02
C ALA A 22 -6.81 -5.78 0.73
N GLN A 23 -5.84 -6.33 -0.01
CA GLN A 23 -4.80 -7.18 0.56
C GLN A 23 -4.19 -6.49 1.77
N ALA A 24 -4.47 -7.04 2.95
CA ALA A 24 -3.98 -6.47 4.20
C ALA A 24 -2.46 -6.51 4.15
N CYS A 25 -1.81 -5.37 4.40
CA CYS A 25 -0.36 -5.28 4.48
C CYS A 25 0.16 -6.27 5.53
N GLN A 26 1.02 -7.19 5.09
CA GLN A 26 1.66 -8.18 5.93
C GLN A 26 3.15 -8.14 5.67
N ALA A 27 3.96 -8.10 6.72
CA ALA A 27 5.41 -8.05 6.63
C ALA A 27 6.03 -8.99 7.65
N MET A 28 7.33 -9.27 7.50
CA MET A 28 8.03 -10.14 8.45
C MET A 28 8.19 -9.44 9.80
N HIS A 29 7.85 -10.14 10.88
CA HIS A 29 8.16 -9.74 12.23
C HIS A 29 9.68 -9.83 12.45
N GLY A 30 10.29 -8.74 12.92
CA GLY A 30 11.74 -8.55 12.96
C GLY A 30 12.50 -9.60 13.78
N PHE A 31 11.85 -10.26 14.76
CA PHE A 31 12.49 -11.26 15.61
C PHE A 31 12.15 -12.71 15.29
N SER A 32 10.92 -12.99 14.87
CA SER A 32 10.46 -14.37 14.66
C SER A 32 10.58 -14.79 13.19
N GLY A 33 10.75 -13.84 12.27
CA GLY A 33 10.68 -14.09 10.82
C GLY A 33 9.28 -14.44 10.32
N ALA A 34 8.28 -14.52 11.21
CA ALA A 34 6.92 -14.83 10.83
C ALA A 34 6.30 -13.67 10.04
N VAL A 35 5.54 -13.98 9.00
CA VAL A 35 4.72 -12.97 8.29
C VAL A 35 3.52 -12.63 9.16
N VAL A 36 3.41 -11.36 9.57
CA VAL A 36 2.37 -10.86 10.47
C VAL A 36 1.66 -9.64 9.86
N PRO A 37 0.42 -9.34 10.27
CA PRO A 37 -0.24 -8.11 9.88
C PRO A 37 0.57 -6.89 10.33
N VAL A 38 0.72 -5.91 9.44
CA VAL A 38 1.34 -4.63 9.76
C VAL A 38 0.40 -3.83 10.66
N GLN A 39 0.93 -3.38 11.79
CA GLN A 39 0.20 -2.52 12.72
C GLN A 39 0.02 -1.13 12.11
N GLN A 40 -1.13 -0.52 12.36
CA GLN A 40 -1.47 0.80 11.84
C GLN A 40 -1.88 1.67 13.02
N MET A 41 -1.21 2.80 13.20
CA MET A 41 -1.50 3.69 14.33
C MET A 41 -1.35 5.16 13.96
N PRO A 42 -2.17 6.05 14.54
CA PRO A 42 -1.88 7.48 14.51
C PRO A 42 -0.66 7.80 15.37
N GLY A 43 0.11 8.82 14.98
CA GLY A 43 1.20 9.32 15.82
C GLY A 43 1.76 10.64 15.31
N PRO A 44 2.60 11.33 16.11
CA PRO A 44 3.34 12.46 15.61
C PRO A 44 4.32 11.98 14.52
N SER A 45 4.13 12.46 13.30
CA SER A 45 5.08 12.30 12.21
C SER A 45 5.22 13.65 11.52
N ALA A 46 6.46 14.02 11.17
CA ALA A 46 6.72 15.17 10.30
C ALA A 46 6.35 14.89 8.83
N PHE A 47 6.12 13.61 8.51
CA PHE A 47 5.73 13.10 7.21
C PHE A 47 4.24 12.73 7.21
N TRP A 48 3.68 12.44 6.03
CA TRP A 48 2.31 11.89 5.95
C TRP A 48 2.22 10.57 6.70
N ALA A 49 3.16 9.66 6.48
CA ALA A 49 3.29 8.44 7.25
C ALA A 49 4.77 8.04 7.33
N HIS A 50 5.07 7.00 8.11
CA HIS A 50 6.33 6.30 8.03
C HIS A 50 6.16 4.84 8.46
N ALA A 51 6.92 3.96 7.84
CA ALA A 51 7.07 2.57 8.21
C ALA A 51 8.27 2.35 9.15
N ALA A 52 8.11 1.46 10.14
CA ALA A 52 9.21 1.02 10.99
C ALA A 52 8.92 -0.36 11.61
N TRP A 53 9.99 -1.04 12.04
CA TRP A 53 9.88 -2.11 13.02
C TRP A 53 9.96 -1.52 14.42
N MET A 54 8.95 -1.78 15.23
CA MET A 54 8.94 -1.38 16.64
C MET A 54 9.98 -2.16 17.45
N PRO A 55 10.39 -1.71 18.65
CA PRO A 55 11.38 -2.41 19.48
C PRO A 55 11.00 -3.86 19.84
N ASN A 56 9.73 -4.23 19.73
CA ASN A 56 9.23 -5.59 19.92
C ASN A 56 9.23 -6.43 18.63
N GLY A 57 9.73 -5.90 17.52
CA GLY A 57 9.82 -6.56 16.22
C GLY A 57 8.55 -6.47 15.36
N TRP A 58 7.49 -5.79 15.81
CA TRP A 58 6.28 -5.64 15.02
C TRP A 58 6.44 -4.60 13.90
N PRO A 59 6.14 -4.96 12.63
CA PRO A 59 6.13 -4.01 11.54
C PRO A 59 4.92 -3.08 11.68
N THR A 60 5.15 -1.76 11.58
CA THR A 60 4.16 -0.73 11.90
C THR A 60 4.22 0.41 10.89
N ILE A 61 3.05 0.91 10.50
CA ILE A 61 2.86 2.17 9.79
C ILE A 61 2.29 3.19 10.78
N THR A 62 2.98 4.30 10.94
CA THR A 62 2.53 5.42 11.78
C THR A 62 2.09 6.58 10.90
N TYR A 63 0.82 6.98 11.03
CA TYR A 63 0.24 8.08 10.26
C TYR A 63 0.36 9.41 11.00
N GLY A 64 0.98 10.38 10.35
CA GLY A 64 1.05 11.77 10.82
C GLY A 64 -0.31 12.47 10.77
N PRO A 65 -0.45 13.62 11.43
CA PRO A 65 -1.71 14.35 11.49
C PRO A 65 -2.19 14.82 10.11
N THR A 66 -1.27 15.17 9.20
CA THR A 66 -1.61 15.64 7.85
C THR A 66 -2.13 14.53 6.95
N TYR A 67 -1.82 13.26 7.21
CA TYR A 67 -2.33 12.10 6.45
C TYR A 67 -3.85 12.12 6.31
N TYR A 68 -4.54 12.38 7.43
CA TYR A 68 -6.00 12.34 7.49
C TYR A 68 -6.66 13.49 6.72
N SER A 69 -5.89 14.49 6.29
CA SER A 69 -6.35 15.57 5.41
C SER A 69 -6.05 15.32 3.92
N LEU A 70 -5.28 14.27 3.59
CA LEU A 70 -4.97 13.94 2.21
C LEU A 70 -6.23 13.48 1.46
N PRO A 71 -6.31 13.70 0.14
CA PRO A 71 -7.31 13.06 -0.69
C PRO A 71 -7.33 11.54 -0.49
N PRO A 72 -8.49 10.85 -0.53
CA PRO A 72 -8.56 9.40 -0.26
C PRO A 72 -7.62 8.55 -1.11
N ILE A 73 -7.42 8.93 -2.38
CA ILE A 73 -6.47 8.27 -3.27
C ILE A 73 -5.02 8.39 -2.78
N MET A 74 -4.64 9.54 -2.23
CA MET A 74 -3.31 9.74 -1.65
C MET A 74 -3.16 9.00 -0.33
N GLN A 75 -4.21 8.93 0.50
CA GLN A 75 -4.19 8.09 1.71
C GLN A 75 -3.93 6.60 1.36
N ARG A 76 -4.59 6.10 0.32
CA ARG A 76 -4.41 4.74 -0.20
C ARG A 76 -3.01 4.53 -0.80
N PHE A 77 -2.52 5.50 -1.57
CA PHE A 77 -1.17 5.46 -2.12
C PHE A 77 -0.12 5.42 -1.01
N THR A 78 -0.20 6.33 -0.05
CA THR A 78 0.69 6.36 1.12
C THR A 78 0.63 5.06 1.92
N TYR A 79 -0.56 4.47 2.14
CA TYR A 79 -0.65 3.16 2.80
C TYR A 79 0.18 2.07 2.08
N PHE A 80 0.02 1.93 0.75
CA PHE A 80 0.77 0.91 0.02
C PHE A 80 2.25 1.22 -0.11
N HIS A 81 2.61 2.51 -0.14
CA HIS A 81 4.00 2.96 -0.11
C HIS A 81 4.69 2.54 1.19
N GLU A 82 4.11 2.86 2.34
CA GLU A 82 4.67 2.45 3.65
C GLU A 82 4.65 0.93 3.82
N CYS A 83 3.64 0.26 3.25
CA CYS A 83 3.62 -1.19 3.22
C CYS A 83 4.80 -1.76 2.41
N ALA A 84 5.12 -1.16 1.26
CA ALA A 84 6.20 -1.62 0.40
C ALA A 84 7.57 -1.53 1.10
N HIS A 85 7.81 -0.47 1.86
CA HIS A 85 8.96 -0.34 2.75
C HIS A 85 9.15 -1.57 3.64
N LEU A 86 8.09 -2.01 4.32
CA LEU A 86 8.11 -3.15 5.24
C LEU A 86 8.21 -4.50 4.52
N VAL A 87 7.47 -4.67 3.42
CA VAL A 87 7.37 -5.93 2.67
C VAL A 87 8.67 -6.22 1.91
N LEU A 88 9.21 -5.20 1.24
CA LEU A 88 10.42 -5.33 0.45
C LEU A 88 11.68 -5.08 1.29
N GLN A 89 11.52 -4.64 2.54
CA GLN A 89 12.64 -4.19 3.38
C GLN A 89 13.54 -3.24 2.58
N THR A 90 12.98 -2.19 2.03
CA THR A 90 13.74 -1.22 1.23
C THR A 90 13.62 0.18 1.81
N SER A 91 14.72 0.92 1.90
CA SER A 91 14.70 2.37 2.19
C SER A 91 14.59 3.22 0.91
N ASN A 92 14.49 2.59 -0.27
CA ASN A 92 14.39 3.29 -1.54
C ASN A 92 12.94 3.74 -1.81
N GLU A 93 12.68 5.03 -1.65
CA GLU A 93 11.38 5.65 -1.90
C GLU A 93 10.82 5.41 -3.31
N PHE A 94 11.68 5.36 -4.33
CA PHE A 94 11.24 5.13 -5.71
C PHE A 94 10.70 3.70 -5.87
N VAL A 95 11.33 2.73 -5.21
CA VAL A 95 10.88 1.34 -5.15
C VAL A 95 9.57 1.23 -4.38
N ALA A 96 9.48 1.88 -3.22
CA ALA A 96 8.26 1.89 -2.41
C ALA A 96 7.07 2.49 -3.17
N ASN A 97 7.26 3.65 -3.79
CA ASN A 97 6.27 4.26 -4.67
C ASN A 97 5.88 3.35 -5.83
N CYS A 98 6.86 2.74 -6.49
CA CYS A 98 6.59 1.89 -7.62
C CYS A 98 5.73 0.68 -7.22
N ARG A 99 6.09 0.04 -6.10
CA ARG A 99 5.32 -1.08 -5.56
C ARG A 99 3.90 -0.65 -5.19
N ALA A 100 3.72 0.55 -4.64
CA ALA A 100 2.40 1.09 -4.35
C ALA A 100 1.56 1.25 -5.63
N LEU A 101 2.13 1.78 -6.71
CA LEU A 101 1.43 1.89 -7.99
C LEU A 101 1.01 0.53 -8.54
N GLN A 102 1.93 -0.43 -8.56
CA GLN A 102 1.64 -1.79 -9.05
C GLN A 102 0.49 -2.44 -8.26
N LEU A 103 0.48 -2.26 -6.93
CA LEU A 103 -0.60 -2.78 -6.08
C LEU A 103 -1.93 -2.09 -6.36
N MET A 104 -1.94 -0.76 -6.52
CA MET A 104 -3.15 -0.01 -6.84
C MET A 104 -3.67 -0.36 -8.24
N GLN A 105 -2.79 -0.48 -9.24
CA GLN A 105 -3.12 -0.91 -10.61
C GLN A 105 -3.73 -2.32 -10.62
N ALA A 106 -3.15 -3.26 -9.86
CA ALA A 106 -3.71 -4.61 -9.70
C ALA A 106 -5.12 -4.59 -9.03
N GLN A 107 -5.45 -3.52 -8.34
CA GLN A 107 -6.75 -3.27 -7.71
C GLN A 107 -7.62 -2.27 -8.51
N GLY A 108 -7.33 -2.05 -9.80
CA GLY A 108 -8.16 -1.27 -10.70
C GLY A 108 -7.91 0.24 -10.70
N LEU A 109 -6.71 0.70 -10.33
CA LEU A 109 -6.32 2.11 -10.50
C LEU A 109 -6.52 2.56 -11.96
N THR A 110 -7.29 3.62 -12.16
CA THR A 110 -7.51 4.21 -13.48
C THR A 110 -6.36 5.16 -13.86
N SER A 111 -6.19 5.43 -15.17
CA SER A 111 -5.21 6.41 -15.62
C SER A 111 -5.48 7.82 -15.09
N GLN A 112 -6.75 8.18 -14.86
CA GLN A 112 -7.10 9.48 -14.28
C GLN A 112 -6.64 9.58 -12.82
N GLU A 113 -6.80 8.52 -12.05
CA GLU A 113 -6.35 8.42 -10.67
C GLU A 113 -4.81 8.40 -10.58
N GLU A 114 -4.13 7.68 -11.47
CA GLU A 114 -2.66 7.71 -11.54
C GLU A 114 -2.15 9.11 -11.89
N ASN A 115 -2.78 9.80 -12.85
CA ASN A 115 -2.48 11.18 -13.17
C ASN A 115 -2.74 12.14 -12.00
N PHE A 116 -3.75 11.87 -11.18
CA PHE A 116 -3.98 12.63 -9.95
C PHE A 116 -2.80 12.49 -8.99
N ILE A 117 -2.34 11.26 -8.74
CA ILE A 117 -1.18 10.98 -7.87
C ILE A 117 0.08 11.67 -8.41
N ALA A 118 0.32 11.59 -9.73
CA ALA A 118 1.43 12.23 -10.41
C ALA A 118 1.43 13.76 -10.19
N ASN A 119 0.29 14.40 -10.47
CA ASN A 119 0.13 15.84 -10.29
C ASN A 119 0.24 16.25 -8.82
N PHE A 120 -0.24 15.42 -7.89
CA PHE A 120 -0.11 15.69 -6.47
C PHE A 120 1.38 15.76 -6.06
N HIS A 121 2.20 14.79 -6.47
CA HIS A 121 3.64 14.80 -6.21
C HIS A 121 4.37 15.96 -6.89
N ALA A 122 4.02 16.30 -8.13
CA ALA A 122 4.62 17.41 -8.84
C ALA A 122 4.48 18.75 -8.09
N ASN A 123 3.42 18.90 -7.26
CA ASN A 123 3.14 20.10 -6.48
C ASN A 123 3.76 20.10 -5.07
N VAL A 124 4.48 19.05 -4.65
CA VAL A 124 5.17 19.01 -3.34
C VAL A 124 6.32 20.02 -3.26
N GLY A 125 6.81 20.50 -4.42
CA GLY A 125 7.85 21.54 -4.49
C GLY A 125 9.28 20.98 -4.38
N PRO A 126 10.24 21.77 -3.87
CA PRO A 126 11.62 21.34 -3.70
C PRO A 126 11.75 20.17 -2.71
N LEU A 127 12.60 19.21 -3.04
CA LEU A 127 12.92 18.06 -2.18
C LEU A 127 14.44 17.95 -2.02
N SER A 128 14.91 17.16 -1.06
CA SER A 128 16.34 16.88 -0.93
C SER A 128 16.87 16.10 -2.15
N PRO A 129 18.19 16.12 -2.41
CA PRO A 129 18.77 15.44 -3.57
C PRO A 129 18.51 13.94 -3.63
N GLN A 130 18.36 13.26 -2.49
CA GLN A 130 18.05 11.82 -2.44
C GLN A 130 16.69 11.48 -3.07
N TYR A 131 15.77 12.46 -3.15
CA TYR A 131 14.47 12.34 -3.80
C TYR A 131 14.47 12.90 -5.24
N GLY A 132 15.64 13.23 -5.80
CA GLY A 132 15.75 13.85 -7.13
C GLY A 132 15.60 15.38 -7.14
N GLY A 133 15.56 16.03 -5.97
CA GLY A 133 15.62 17.50 -5.85
C GLY A 133 14.28 18.25 -6.03
N SER A 134 13.24 17.59 -6.52
CA SER A 134 11.89 18.16 -6.65
C SER A 134 10.81 17.08 -6.70
N GLY A 135 9.57 17.43 -6.38
CA GLY A 135 8.43 16.50 -6.51
C GLY A 135 8.21 15.97 -7.93
N ALA A 136 8.45 16.79 -8.95
CA ALA A 136 8.36 16.35 -10.35
C ALA A 136 9.45 15.32 -10.70
N ALA A 137 10.70 15.56 -10.28
CA ALA A 137 11.78 14.60 -10.48
C ALA A 137 11.58 13.32 -9.67
N PHE A 138 11.04 13.45 -8.44
CA PHE A 138 10.70 12.32 -7.58
C PHE A 138 9.71 11.37 -8.26
N TRP A 139 8.66 11.93 -8.88
CA TRP A 139 7.69 11.15 -9.64
C TRP A 139 8.29 10.55 -10.92
N ALA A 140 9.08 11.31 -11.69
CA ALA A 140 9.73 10.79 -12.90
C ALA A 140 10.65 9.60 -12.59
N ASN A 141 11.43 9.69 -11.51
CA ASN A 141 12.30 8.59 -11.06
C ASN A 141 11.49 7.36 -10.58
N THR A 142 10.35 7.58 -9.93
CA THR A 142 9.40 6.50 -9.59
C THR A 142 8.97 5.74 -10.84
N LEU A 143 8.55 6.46 -11.89
CA LEU A 143 8.11 5.83 -13.14
C LEU A 143 9.26 5.09 -13.85
N ASN A 144 10.49 5.63 -13.78
CA ASN A 144 11.67 4.95 -14.31
C ASN A 144 11.93 3.61 -13.60
N VAL A 145 11.81 3.56 -12.28
CA VAL A 145 11.91 2.30 -11.51
C VAL A 145 10.81 1.33 -11.92
N CYS A 146 9.58 1.80 -12.09
CA CYS A 146 8.48 0.94 -12.56
C CYS A 146 8.68 0.38 -13.97
N ALA A 147 9.19 1.18 -14.90
CA ALA A 147 9.43 0.74 -16.27
C ALA A 147 10.55 -0.30 -16.35
N ASN A 148 11.59 -0.17 -15.52
CA ASN A 148 12.74 -1.08 -15.50
C ASN A 148 12.54 -2.30 -14.60
N GLY A 149 11.53 -2.27 -13.73
CA GLY A 149 11.27 -3.27 -12.70
C GLY A 149 12.05 -3.00 -11.41
N ILE A 150 11.49 -3.47 -10.29
CA ILE A 150 12.14 -3.41 -8.98
C ILE A 150 13.28 -4.43 -8.96
N ASN A 151 14.50 -3.98 -8.70
CA ASN A 151 15.67 -4.86 -8.70
C ASN A 151 15.80 -5.60 -7.36
N GLY A 152 16.18 -6.88 -7.40
CA GLY A 152 16.41 -7.68 -6.19
C GLY A 152 17.49 -7.11 -5.27
N THR A 153 18.43 -6.31 -5.78
CA THR A 153 19.44 -5.62 -4.95
C THR A 153 18.86 -4.50 -4.10
N GLU A 154 17.63 -4.05 -4.38
CA GLU A 154 16.95 -2.99 -3.63
C GLU A 154 16.09 -3.54 -2.48
N VAL A 155 15.87 -4.86 -2.47
CA VAL A 155 15.13 -5.60 -1.45
C VAL A 155 16.09 -6.00 -0.32
N GLY A 156 15.70 -5.79 0.94
CA GLY A 156 16.51 -6.15 2.11
C GLY A 156 17.45 -5.05 2.64
N ASN A 157 17.40 -3.84 2.10
CA ASN A 157 18.21 -2.67 2.53
C ASN A 157 17.42 -1.67 3.41
N TYR A 158 16.62 -2.16 4.36
CA TYR A 158 15.87 -1.30 5.28
C TYR A 158 16.69 -0.85 6.48
#